data_AF-A0A4Q3S7S9-F1
#
_entry.id   AF-A0A4Q3S7S9-F1
#
_cell.length_a   1.000
_cell.length_b   1.000
_cell.length_c   1.000
_cell.angle_alpha   90.00
_cell.angle_beta   90.00
_cell.angle_gamma   90.00
#
_symmetry.space_group_name_H-M   'P 1'
#
loop_
_entity.id
_entity.type
_entity.pdbx_description
1 polymer ?
#
loop_
_entity_poly.entity_id
_entity_poly.type
_entity_poly.pdbx_seq_one_letter_code
_entity_poly.pdbx_strand_id
1 'polypeptide(L)'
;MNMKIKFNDRLILFGFSDDEPEEGFLIPIFTHDDNLYLQNVDKSGDVSSVSMLGGGVAVEALTGPPGEVGGKVWSCALGEPALYAFKAGQENIWLGSKQDLMRRIREWLPTSNVEPVLKLELLEFIESSPNDLADAIKAVRSYMLRAGFPQANAWAESQFENLRLADPDAQSDRRQRGTGSSMDNLSPPLFAIYLCGLDEFREILRNGKISTRKDNIFESELVHLYYGRPDYRLAQRSLHEGTLPCVIGLRAEELPSPHKVFPFDSGRFASTSEKKGDELQEYLKDFQLNASIEAGRAYVASAYGSNLAYFTGLPLSTAAGAFGVDAQERRTATEIASVSGSRQPPAVEFFFDQPVPVTAETVELLIVPEEFSLDPTIREFVELTGAKAVSFEGYHVQQPHELMPHVLRNLEAEYRDLNLFR
;
A
#
# COMPACT_ATOMS: atom_id res chain seq x y z
N MET A 1 17.84 -12.23 15.69
CA MET A 1 17.02 -13.40 15.30
C MET A 1 16.14 -12.92 14.15
N ASN A 2 16.53 -13.21 12.90
CA ASN A 2 15.86 -12.67 11.71
C ASN A 2 14.90 -13.69 11.13
N MET A 3 13.60 -13.44 11.23
CA MET A 3 12.58 -14.21 10.54
C MET A 3 12.21 -13.48 9.24
N LYS A 4 12.61 -14.03 8.10
CA LYS A 4 12.12 -13.60 6.79
C LYS A 4 10.79 -14.29 6.53
N ILE A 5 9.72 -13.50 6.42
CA ILE A 5 8.42 -13.97 5.94
C ILE A 5 8.49 -14.04 4.40
N LYS A 6 8.20 -15.22 3.84
CA LYS A 6 7.86 -15.40 2.43
C LYS A 6 6.36 -15.62 2.33
N PHE A 7 5.71 -14.90 1.41
CA PHE A 7 4.34 -15.20 1.00
C PHE A 7 4.31 -16.45 0.12
N ASN A 8 3.31 -17.30 0.32
CA ASN A 8 2.95 -18.35 -0.62
C ASN A 8 1.44 -18.59 -0.58
N ASP A 9 0.89 -18.81 -1.77
CA ASP A 9 -0.52 -19.06 -2.03
C ASP A 9 -0.98 -20.37 -1.38
N ARG A 10 -2.19 -20.35 -0.81
CA ARG A 10 -2.94 -21.39 -0.06
C ARG A 10 -2.98 -21.11 1.46
N LEU A 11 -4.19 -20.81 1.93
CA LEU A 11 -4.58 -20.63 3.32
C LEU A 11 -3.89 -21.63 4.25
N ILE A 12 -3.13 -21.11 5.22
CA ILE A 12 -2.80 -21.83 6.45
C ILE A 12 -3.74 -21.28 7.53
N LEU A 13 -4.64 -22.15 8.01
CA LEU A 13 -5.61 -21.85 9.05
C LEU A 13 -5.01 -22.24 10.42
N PHE A 14 -4.97 -21.28 11.33
CA PHE A 14 -4.74 -21.49 12.76
C PHE A 14 -6.02 -21.08 13.51
N GLY A 15 -6.43 -21.85 14.51
CA GLY A 15 -7.45 -21.45 15.47
C GLY A 15 -6.88 -21.56 16.88
N PHE A 16 -6.86 -20.46 17.62
CA PHE A 16 -6.77 -20.47 19.09
C PHE A 16 -8.19 -20.30 19.63
N SER A 17 -8.56 -21.13 20.59
CA SER A 17 -9.72 -20.88 21.45
C SER A 17 -9.19 -20.16 22.68
N ASP A 18 -9.40 -18.85 22.79
CA ASP A 18 -9.34 -18.19 24.09
C ASP A 18 -10.59 -18.60 24.89
N ASP A 19 -10.48 -18.63 26.21
CA ASP A 19 -11.54 -19.03 27.18
C ASP A 19 -12.78 -18.11 27.19
N GLU A 20 -12.95 -17.25 26.17
CA GLU A 20 -14.05 -16.29 26.08
C GLU A 20 -15.21 -16.79 25.19
N PRO A 21 -16.47 -16.42 25.54
CA PRO A 21 -17.69 -17.04 25.01
C PRO A 21 -18.13 -16.55 23.62
N GLU A 22 -17.21 -16.33 22.69
CA GLU A 22 -17.53 -15.77 21.36
C GLU A 22 -17.86 -16.83 20.29
N GLU A 23 -18.65 -16.43 19.29
CA GLU A 23 -19.08 -17.24 18.13
C GLU A 23 -18.00 -17.17 17.02
N GLY A 24 -17.68 -18.29 16.36
CA GLY A 24 -16.61 -18.34 15.36
C GLY A 24 -16.66 -19.53 14.41
N PHE A 25 -15.91 -19.43 13.30
CA PHE A 25 -15.81 -20.46 12.27
C PHE A 25 -14.56 -21.33 12.51
N LEU A 26 -14.70 -22.67 12.48
CA LEU A 26 -13.60 -23.62 12.72
C LEU A 26 -13.35 -24.50 11.48
N ILE A 27 -12.11 -24.53 10.98
CA ILE A 27 -11.57 -25.52 10.02
C ILE A 27 -10.30 -26.13 10.67
N PRO A 28 -10.06 -27.46 10.65
CA PRO A 28 -10.07 -28.24 11.88
C PRO A 28 -8.71 -28.40 12.55
N ILE A 29 -8.64 -27.90 13.77
CA ILE A 29 -8.11 -28.69 14.89
C ILE A 29 -9.32 -28.88 15.81
N PHE A 30 -9.74 -30.12 16.05
CA PHE A 30 -10.79 -30.36 17.04
C PHE A 30 -10.22 -31.22 18.16
N THR A 31 -10.65 -30.90 19.38
CA THR A 31 -10.37 -31.69 20.57
C THR A 31 -11.60 -32.53 20.92
N HIS A 32 -11.41 -33.83 21.09
CA HIS A 32 -12.41 -34.72 21.70
C HIS A 32 -11.71 -35.61 22.72
N ASP A 33 -12.17 -35.57 23.96
CA ASP A 33 -11.61 -36.32 25.10
C ASP A 33 -10.07 -36.21 25.18
N ASP A 34 -9.54 -34.98 25.25
CA ASP A 34 -8.11 -34.62 25.31
C ASP A 34 -7.24 -35.01 24.09
N ASN A 35 -7.83 -35.48 22.98
CA ASN A 35 -7.09 -35.83 21.77
C ASN A 35 -7.23 -34.79 20.67
N LEU A 36 -6.13 -34.54 19.94
CA LEU A 36 -6.06 -33.56 18.85
C LEU A 36 -6.12 -34.27 17.51
N TYR A 37 -6.99 -33.84 16.60
CA TYR A 37 -7.14 -34.47 15.29
C TYR A 37 -6.62 -33.56 14.17
N LEU A 38 -5.73 -34.08 13.33
CA LEU A 38 -5.18 -33.41 12.16
C LEU A 38 -5.85 -33.90 10.88
N GLN A 39 -6.23 -32.98 10.01
CA GLN A 39 -6.75 -33.28 8.68
C GLN A 39 -5.62 -33.23 7.65
N ASN A 40 -5.50 -34.27 6.82
CA ASN A 40 -4.64 -34.27 5.65
C ASN A 40 -5.47 -34.05 4.40
N VAL A 41 -5.03 -33.12 3.56
CA VAL A 41 -5.57 -32.87 2.21
C VAL A 41 -4.57 -33.30 1.16
N ASP A 42 -5.04 -33.92 0.08
CA ASP A 42 -4.21 -34.36 -1.03
C ASP A 42 -3.86 -33.20 -1.99
N LYS A 43 -3.26 -33.55 -3.13
CA LYS A 43 -2.80 -32.57 -4.13
C LYS A 43 -3.96 -31.87 -4.87
N SER A 44 -5.16 -32.46 -4.91
CA SER A 44 -6.37 -31.81 -5.44
C SER A 44 -7.08 -30.94 -4.40
N GLY A 45 -6.68 -31.04 -3.13
CA GLY A 45 -7.31 -30.32 -2.02
C GLY A 45 -8.42 -31.11 -1.35
N ASP A 46 -8.56 -32.39 -1.69
CA ASP A 46 -9.55 -33.29 -1.10
C ASP A 46 -9.00 -33.89 0.20
N VAL A 47 -9.87 -34.07 1.18
CA VAL A 47 -9.48 -34.63 2.48
C VAL A 47 -9.14 -36.10 2.30
N SER A 48 -7.87 -36.45 2.42
CA SER A 48 -7.37 -37.80 2.16
C SER A 48 -7.30 -38.67 3.41
N SER A 49 -7.14 -38.06 4.59
CA SER A 49 -7.18 -38.77 5.87
C SER A 49 -7.38 -37.81 7.04
N VAL A 50 -7.80 -38.36 8.18
CA VAL A 50 -7.74 -37.71 9.49
C VAL A 50 -6.84 -38.54 10.39
N SER A 51 -5.91 -37.89 11.08
CA SER A 51 -4.96 -38.51 11.99
C SER A 51 -5.22 -38.05 13.41
N MET A 52 -5.41 -38.99 14.33
CA MET A 52 -5.49 -38.69 15.76
C MET A 52 -4.07 -38.58 16.33
N LEU A 53 -3.74 -37.44 16.94
CA LEU A 53 -2.58 -37.30 17.79
C LEU A 53 -2.98 -37.77 19.19
N GLY A 54 -2.36 -38.84 19.66
CA GLY A 54 -2.58 -39.29 21.05
C GLY A 54 -2.18 -38.19 22.03
N GLY A 55 -2.91 -38.07 23.14
CA GLY A 55 -2.79 -36.94 24.08
C GLY A 55 -1.35 -36.53 24.49
N GLY A 56 -0.41 -37.47 24.60
CA GLY A 56 1.00 -37.15 24.89
C GLY A 56 1.75 -36.43 23.75
N VAL A 57 1.45 -36.78 22.50
CA VAL A 57 2.08 -36.23 21.29
C VAL A 57 1.58 -34.80 21.02
N ALA A 58 0.32 -34.51 21.34
CA ALA A 58 -0.25 -33.17 21.20
C ALA A 58 0.43 -32.16 22.14
N VAL A 59 0.68 -32.55 23.39
CA VAL A 59 1.37 -31.69 24.37
C VAL A 59 2.83 -31.47 23.97
N GLU A 60 3.55 -32.52 23.54
CA GLU A 60 4.94 -32.39 23.08
C GLU A 60 5.07 -31.53 21.81
N ALA A 61 4.16 -31.66 20.84
CA ALA A 61 4.16 -30.86 19.62
C ALA A 61 3.87 -29.37 19.88
N LEU A 62 3.09 -29.07 20.91
CA LEU A 62 2.74 -27.69 21.30
C LEU A 62 3.77 -27.03 22.21
N THR A 63 4.60 -27.81 22.91
CA THR A 63 5.48 -27.29 23.98
C THR A 63 6.97 -27.64 23.82
N GLY A 64 7.33 -28.56 22.92
CA GLY A 64 8.70 -29.02 22.71
C GLY A 64 9.48 -28.22 21.66
N PRO A 65 10.83 -28.20 21.73
CA PRO A 65 11.66 -27.64 20.66
C PRO A 65 11.51 -28.46 19.36
N PRO A 66 11.68 -27.85 18.17
CA PRO A 66 11.46 -28.52 16.90
C PRO A 66 12.37 -29.75 16.74
N GLY A 67 11.76 -30.95 16.71
CA GLY A 67 12.40 -32.25 16.57
C GLY A 67 11.37 -33.37 16.33
N GLU A 68 11.81 -34.53 15.83
CA GLU A 68 10.94 -35.67 15.52
C GLU A 68 10.21 -36.20 16.77
N VAL A 69 8.88 -36.14 16.77
CA VAL A 69 8.04 -36.70 17.85
C VAL A 69 7.66 -38.14 17.48
N GLY A 70 8.08 -39.11 18.30
CA GLY A 70 7.78 -40.52 18.09
C GLY A 70 6.40 -40.92 18.63
N GLY A 71 5.48 -41.30 17.75
CA GLY A 71 4.15 -41.78 18.13
C GLY A 71 3.48 -42.68 17.10
N LYS A 72 2.66 -43.64 17.55
CA LYS A 72 1.84 -44.48 16.66
C LYS A 72 0.64 -43.68 16.16
N VAL A 73 0.68 -43.28 14.89
CA VAL A 73 -0.44 -42.64 14.19
C VAL A 73 -1.42 -43.71 13.71
N TRP A 74 -2.70 -43.56 14.02
CA TRP A 74 -3.78 -44.33 13.41
C TRP A 74 -4.43 -43.51 12.30
N SER A 75 -4.45 -44.05 11.08
CA SER A 75 -5.05 -43.43 9.90
C SER A 75 -6.22 -44.27 9.38
N CYS A 76 -7.37 -43.64 9.18
CA CYS A 76 -8.49 -44.21 8.43
C CYS A 76 -8.62 -43.46 7.10
N ALA A 77 -8.72 -44.19 5.99
CA ALA A 77 -9.02 -43.60 4.68
C ALA A 77 -10.53 -43.30 4.64
N LEU A 78 -10.90 -42.02 4.53
CA LEU A 78 -12.29 -41.60 4.36
C LEU A 78 -12.55 -41.41 2.88
N GLY A 79 -13.37 -42.30 2.31
CA GLY A 79 -13.68 -42.30 0.88
C GLY A 79 -14.78 -41.32 0.44
N GLU A 80 -15.20 -40.33 1.24
CA GLU A 80 -16.32 -39.40 0.95
C GLU A 80 -16.23 -38.08 1.78
N PRO A 81 -16.99 -36.99 1.45
CA PRO A 81 -16.54 -35.59 1.40
C PRO A 81 -16.25 -34.90 2.76
N ALA A 82 -15.46 -33.82 2.69
CA ALA A 82 -15.00 -33.02 3.82
C ALA A 82 -16.10 -32.72 4.87
N LEU A 83 -15.78 -33.01 6.15
CA LEU A 83 -16.60 -32.65 7.30
C LEU A 83 -16.26 -31.22 7.74
N TYR A 84 -17.29 -30.40 7.95
CA TYR A 84 -17.17 -29.03 8.45
C TYR A 84 -17.72 -28.93 9.87
N ALA A 85 -17.23 -27.96 10.64
CA ALA A 85 -17.73 -27.64 11.99
C ALA A 85 -18.15 -26.18 12.09
N PHE A 86 -19.27 -25.92 12.76
CA PHE A 86 -19.73 -24.56 13.09
C PHE A 86 -20.18 -24.51 14.54
N LYS A 87 -19.68 -23.55 15.33
CA LYS A 87 -20.09 -23.33 16.72
C LYS A 87 -21.17 -22.24 16.76
N ALA A 88 -22.40 -22.64 17.06
CA ALA A 88 -23.56 -21.75 17.19
C ALA A 88 -23.80 -21.43 18.68
N GLY A 89 -23.26 -20.32 19.16
CA GLY A 89 -23.31 -19.94 20.57
C GLY A 89 -22.47 -20.84 21.50
N GLN A 90 -22.75 -20.81 22.80
CA GLN A 90 -21.92 -21.47 23.81
C GLN A 90 -21.99 -23.01 23.80
N GLU A 91 -23.12 -23.60 23.40
CA GLU A 91 -23.40 -25.03 23.68
C GLU A 91 -23.58 -25.92 22.44
N ASN A 92 -23.61 -25.35 21.22
CA ASN A 92 -23.91 -26.14 20.02
C ASN A 92 -22.77 -26.14 19.01
N ILE A 93 -22.18 -27.30 18.76
CA ILE A 93 -21.29 -27.53 17.62
C ILE A 93 -22.05 -28.36 16.58
N TRP A 94 -22.21 -27.83 15.37
CA TRP A 94 -22.76 -28.57 14.24
C TRP A 94 -21.64 -29.19 13.45
N LEU A 95 -21.73 -30.49 13.23
CA LEU A 95 -20.86 -31.26 12.35
C LEU A 95 -21.70 -31.80 11.19
N GLY A 96 -21.18 -31.71 9.97
CA GLY A 96 -21.86 -32.23 8.80
C GLY A 96 -21.12 -31.97 7.50
N SER A 97 -21.72 -32.41 6.39
CA SER A 97 -21.27 -32.02 5.05
C SER A 97 -21.40 -30.50 4.86
N LYS A 98 -20.71 -29.93 3.86
CA LYS A 98 -20.90 -28.52 3.47
C LYS A 98 -22.38 -28.20 3.28
N GLN A 99 -23.11 -29.07 2.58
CA GLN A 99 -24.53 -28.89 2.28
C GLN A 99 -25.40 -28.89 3.55
N ASP A 100 -25.12 -29.80 4.49
CA ASP A 100 -25.83 -29.85 5.77
C ASP A 100 -25.59 -28.59 6.60
N LEU A 101 -24.35 -28.11 6.67
CA LEU A 101 -24.04 -26.87 7.39
C LEU A 101 -24.62 -25.65 6.71
N MET A 102 -24.53 -25.54 5.38
CA MET A 102 -25.15 -24.43 4.65
C MET A 102 -26.66 -24.35 4.95
N ARG A 103 -27.34 -25.50 4.98
CA ARG A 103 -28.77 -25.57 5.34
C ARG A 103 -29.02 -25.08 6.77
N ARG A 104 -28.26 -25.59 7.76
CA ARG A 104 -28.43 -25.19 9.17
C ARG A 104 -28.10 -23.71 9.41
N ILE A 105 -27.03 -23.20 8.80
CA ILE A 105 -26.64 -21.80 8.91
C ILE A 105 -27.71 -20.91 8.27
N ARG A 106 -28.27 -21.27 7.10
CA ARG A 106 -29.38 -20.52 6.49
C ARG A 106 -30.62 -20.43 7.39
N GLU A 107 -30.93 -21.49 8.14
CA GLU A 107 -32.06 -21.52 9.08
C GLU A 107 -31.78 -20.66 10.33
N TRP A 108 -30.54 -20.67 10.83
CA TRP A 108 -30.15 -20.00 12.06
C TRP A 108 -29.81 -18.52 11.91
N LEU A 109 -29.06 -18.16 10.87
CA LEU A 109 -28.48 -16.83 10.67
C LEU A 109 -29.52 -15.69 10.76
N PRO A 110 -30.76 -15.81 10.23
CA PRO A 110 -31.77 -14.76 10.34
C PRO A 110 -32.24 -14.46 11.77
N THR A 111 -32.11 -15.42 12.69
CA THR A 111 -32.52 -15.28 14.10
C THR A 111 -31.35 -15.03 15.05
N SER A 112 -30.12 -15.19 14.56
CA SER A 112 -28.89 -14.93 15.31
C SER A 112 -28.56 -13.44 15.41
N ASN A 113 -27.91 -13.04 16.49
CA ASN A 113 -27.35 -11.70 16.67
C ASN A 113 -25.81 -11.75 16.54
N VAL A 114 -25.34 -12.15 15.36
CA VAL A 114 -23.92 -12.23 15.03
C VAL A 114 -23.32 -10.84 14.73
N GLU A 115 -22.04 -10.66 15.04
CA GLU A 115 -21.27 -9.49 14.63
C GLU A 115 -21.30 -9.33 13.09
N PRO A 116 -21.33 -8.10 12.55
CA PRO A 116 -21.38 -7.87 11.10
C PRO A 116 -20.28 -8.58 10.29
N VAL A 117 -19.05 -8.68 10.82
CA VAL A 117 -17.93 -9.32 10.13
C VAL A 117 -18.18 -10.83 9.98
N LEU A 118 -18.45 -11.52 11.09
CA LEU A 118 -18.81 -12.93 11.09
C LEU A 118 -20.05 -13.20 10.21
N LYS A 119 -21.03 -12.29 10.23
CA LYS A 119 -22.21 -12.40 9.38
C LYS A 119 -21.86 -12.41 7.89
N LEU A 120 -20.94 -11.56 7.44
CA LEU A 120 -20.48 -11.54 6.04
C LEU A 120 -19.81 -12.87 5.66
N GLU A 121 -18.91 -13.38 6.50
CA GLU A 121 -18.23 -14.66 6.27
C GLU A 121 -19.23 -15.84 6.17
N LEU A 122 -20.25 -15.85 7.03
CA LEU A 122 -21.30 -16.88 6.99
C LEU A 122 -22.18 -16.77 5.75
N LEU A 123 -22.47 -15.54 5.28
CA LEU A 123 -23.22 -15.32 4.04
C LEU A 123 -22.42 -15.77 2.80
N GLU A 124 -21.11 -15.55 2.78
CA GLU A 124 -20.23 -16.10 1.74
C GLU A 124 -20.19 -17.62 1.78
N PHE A 125 -20.04 -18.21 2.97
CA PHE A 125 -20.02 -19.67 3.16
C PHE A 125 -21.30 -20.35 2.66
N ILE A 126 -22.46 -19.75 2.93
CA ILE A 126 -23.76 -20.29 2.49
C ILE A 126 -24.16 -19.86 1.08
N GLU A 127 -23.26 -19.22 0.34
CA GLU A 127 -23.46 -18.78 -1.04
C GLU A 127 -24.76 -17.96 -1.17
N SER A 128 -24.92 -16.97 -0.28
CA SER A 128 -26.08 -16.09 -0.22
C SER A 128 -26.25 -15.24 -1.48
N SER A 129 -27.41 -14.58 -1.60
CA SER A 129 -27.68 -13.76 -2.76
C SER A 129 -26.74 -12.54 -2.82
N PRO A 130 -26.46 -11.99 -4.02
CA PRO A 130 -25.69 -10.76 -4.18
C PRO A 130 -26.19 -9.59 -3.33
N ASN A 131 -27.51 -9.51 -3.11
CA ASN A 131 -28.12 -8.45 -2.30
C ASN A 131 -27.79 -8.64 -0.81
N ASP A 132 -27.85 -9.86 -0.29
CA ASP A 132 -27.52 -10.15 1.11
C ASP A 132 -26.04 -9.86 1.40
N LEU A 133 -25.17 -10.21 0.46
CA LEU A 133 -23.73 -9.91 0.55
C LEU A 133 -23.48 -8.39 0.51
N ALA A 134 -24.14 -7.66 -0.40
CA ALA A 134 -24.04 -6.20 -0.47
C ALA A 134 -24.47 -5.53 0.85
N ASP A 135 -25.60 -5.97 1.43
CA ASP A 135 -26.10 -5.45 2.71
C ASP A 135 -25.15 -5.79 3.87
N ALA A 136 -24.54 -6.97 3.86
CA ALA A 136 -23.53 -7.35 4.85
C ALA A 136 -22.25 -6.52 4.74
N ILE A 137 -21.74 -6.26 3.54
CA ILE A 137 -20.59 -5.36 3.32
C ILE A 137 -20.90 -3.96 3.88
N LYS A 138 -22.10 -3.43 3.64
CA LYS A 138 -22.53 -2.13 4.20
C LYS A 138 -22.60 -2.15 5.72
N ALA A 139 -23.08 -3.25 6.31
CA ALA A 139 -23.14 -3.41 7.76
C ALA A 139 -21.74 -3.43 8.38
N VAL A 140 -20.78 -4.15 7.78
CA VAL A 140 -19.38 -4.18 8.21
C VAL A 140 -18.72 -2.82 8.05
N ARG A 141 -18.89 -2.16 6.90
CA ARG A 141 -18.42 -0.79 6.67
C ARG A 141 -18.89 0.16 7.77
N SER A 142 -20.19 0.12 8.07
CA SER A 142 -20.80 0.97 9.12
C SER A 142 -20.27 0.65 10.51
N TYR A 143 -20.06 -0.64 10.80
CA TYR A 143 -19.47 -1.11 12.05
C TYR A 143 -18.03 -0.61 12.21
N MET A 144 -17.20 -0.77 11.18
CA MET A 144 -15.82 -0.28 11.15
C MET A 144 -15.74 1.25 11.32
N LEU A 145 -16.62 2.00 10.64
CA LEU A 145 -16.67 3.46 10.79
C LEU A 145 -17.01 3.88 12.23
N ARG A 146 -17.97 3.21 12.88
CA ARG A 146 -18.31 3.49 14.29
C ARG A 146 -17.17 3.15 15.24
N ALA A 147 -16.38 2.12 14.93
CA ALA A 147 -15.19 1.74 15.68
C ALA A 147 -13.96 2.62 15.36
N GLY A 148 -14.10 3.65 14.50
CA GLY A 148 -13.05 4.61 14.21
C GLY A 148 -12.02 4.15 13.18
N PHE A 149 -12.32 3.14 12.36
CA PHE A 149 -11.43 2.68 11.29
C PHE A 149 -11.60 3.54 10.02
N PRO A 150 -10.66 4.45 9.70
CA PRO A 150 -10.79 5.34 8.53
C PRO A 150 -10.78 4.62 7.18
N GLN A 151 -10.23 3.41 7.11
CA GLN A 151 -10.14 2.59 5.90
C GLN A 151 -11.43 1.84 5.52
N ALA A 152 -12.51 1.97 6.30
CA ALA A 152 -13.74 1.22 6.12
C ALA A 152 -14.38 1.37 4.72
N ASN A 153 -14.30 2.57 4.13
CA ASN A 153 -14.83 2.83 2.78
C ASN A 153 -14.03 2.08 1.70
N ALA A 154 -12.71 2.20 1.72
CA ALA A 154 -11.82 1.53 0.78
C ALA A 154 -11.91 -0.01 0.91
N TRP A 155 -12.04 -0.51 2.14
CA TRP A 155 -12.29 -1.93 2.38
C TRP A 155 -13.61 -2.37 1.73
N ALA A 156 -14.69 -1.63 1.92
CA ALA A 156 -16.00 -1.97 1.37
C ALA A 156 -15.99 -1.97 -0.16
N GLU A 157 -15.38 -0.95 -0.79
CA GLU A 157 -15.20 -0.87 -2.24
C GLU A 157 -14.47 -2.09 -2.78
N SER A 158 -13.38 -2.50 -2.12
CA SER A 158 -12.64 -3.72 -2.49
C SER A 158 -13.50 -4.98 -2.35
N GLN A 159 -14.34 -5.10 -1.33
CA GLN A 159 -15.25 -6.24 -1.21
C GLN A 159 -16.32 -6.27 -2.32
N PHE A 160 -16.92 -5.11 -2.64
CA PHE A 160 -17.85 -4.99 -3.76
C PHE A 160 -17.20 -5.41 -5.09
N GLU A 161 -15.94 -5.01 -5.32
CA GLU A 161 -15.19 -5.39 -6.51
C GLU A 161 -14.86 -6.89 -6.55
N ASN A 162 -14.31 -7.43 -5.45
CA ASN A 162 -13.91 -8.84 -5.34
C ASN A 162 -15.08 -9.80 -5.57
N LEU A 163 -16.24 -9.46 -5.02
CA LEU A 163 -17.47 -10.24 -5.16
C LEU A 163 -18.28 -9.88 -6.41
N ARG A 164 -17.80 -8.93 -7.23
CA ARG A 164 -18.46 -8.43 -8.45
C ARG A 164 -19.90 -7.94 -8.19
N LEU A 165 -20.09 -7.29 -7.06
CA LEU A 165 -21.36 -6.73 -6.60
C LEU A 165 -21.48 -5.27 -7.04
N ALA A 166 -22.70 -4.83 -7.35
CA ALA A 166 -22.95 -3.42 -7.59
C ALA A 166 -22.98 -2.69 -6.24
N ASP A 167 -22.13 -1.66 -6.07
CA ASP A 167 -22.24 -0.74 -4.94
C ASP A 167 -23.43 0.23 -5.18
N PRO A 168 -24.52 0.12 -4.40
CA PRO A 168 -25.67 1.00 -4.57
C PRO A 168 -25.36 2.46 -4.20
N ASP A 169 -24.38 2.69 -3.32
CA ASP A 169 -24.06 4.01 -2.76
C ASP A 169 -23.09 4.77 -3.68
N ALA A 170 -22.29 4.05 -4.48
CA ALA A 170 -21.41 4.63 -5.49
C ALA A 170 -22.17 5.45 -6.55
N GLN A 171 -23.45 5.16 -6.82
CA GLN A 171 -24.25 5.92 -7.79
C GLN A 171 -24.76 7.26 -7.24
N SER A 172 -25.07 7.33 -5.94
CA SER A 172 -25.48 8.59 -5.28
C SER A 172 -24.31 9.57 -5.15
N ASP A 173 -23.12 9.07 -4.82
CA ASP A 173 -21.92 9.89 -4.69
C ASP A 173 -21.47 10.48 -6.03
N ARG A 174 -21.58 9.70 -7.12
CA ARG A 174 -21.24 10.17 -8.47
C ARG A 174 -22.15 11.30 -8.98
N ARG A 175 -23.41 11.36 -8.52
CA ARG A 175 -24.34 12.45 -8.92
C ARG A 175 -24.12 13.74 -8.14
N GLN A 176 -23.58 13.68 -6.92
CA GLN A 176 -23.27 14.88 -6.13
C GLN A 176 -21.91 15.50 -6.48
N ARG A 177 -20.96 14.73 -7.03
CA ARG A 177 -19.63 15.23 -7.45
C ARG A 177 -19.62 16.02 -8.77
N GLY A 178 -20.77 16.23 -9.42
CA GLY A 178 -20.85 16.78 -10.78
C GLY A 178 -20.86 18.30 -10.94
N THR A 179 -21.02 19.10 -9.87
CA THR A 179 -21.21 20.57 -10.02
C THR A 179 -20.58 21.46 -8.95
N GLY A 180 -19.89 20.91 -7.95
CA GLY A 180 -19.08 21.68 -7.00
C GLY A 180 -17.65 21.84 -7.53
N SER A 181 -17.08 23.05 -7.42
CA SER A 181 -15.68 23.36 -7.79
C SER A 181 -14.73 22.21 -7.44
N SER A 182 -14.18 21.54 -8.46
CA SER A 182 -13.52 20.22 -8.31
C SER A 182 -12.20 20.25 -7.52
N MET A 183 -11.77 21.43 -7.07
CA MET A 183 -10.52 21.61 -6.30
C MET A 183 -10.66 21.13 -4.84
N ASP A 184 -11.84 21.25 -4.23
CA ASP A 184 -12.04 20.90 -2.80
C ASP A 184 -12.03 19.38 -2.55
N ASN A 185 -12.06 18.58 -3.63
CA ASN A 185 -12.05 17.11 -3.57
C ASN A 185 -10.68 16.49 -3.88
N LEU A 186 -9.63 17.29 -4.06
CA LEU A 186 -8.29 16.74 -4.28
C LEU A 186 -7.74 16.15 -2.98
N SER A 187 -7.10 14.97 -3.07
CA SER A 187 -6.33 14.41 -1.96
C SER A 187 -5.34 15.46 -1.40
N PRO A 188 -5.00 15.39 -0.10
CA PRO A 188 -4.03 16.29 0.52
C PRO A 188 -2.75 16.37 -0.32
N PRO A 189 -2.06 17.54 -0.38
CA PRO A 189 -0.79 17.62 -1.08
C PRO A 189 0.23 16.66 -0.44
N LEU A 190 0.93 15.88 -1.27
CA LEU A 190 2.14 15.18 -0.85
C LEU A 190 3.32 16.16 -0.80
N PHE A 191 4.41 15.76 -0.16
CA PHE A 191 5.62 16.58 -0.12
C PHE A 191 6.22 16.77 -1.50
N ALA A 192 6.84 17.93 -1.73
CA ALA A 192 7.82 18.09 -2.78
C ALA A 192 9.17 17.53 -2.27
N ILE A 193 9.64 16.48 -2.93
CA ILE A 193 10.77 15.65 -2.52
C ILE A 193 12.03 16.10 -3.26
N TYR A 194 13.06 16.45 -2.51
CA TYR A 194 14.42 16.59 -3.01
C TYR A 194 15.26 15.39 -2.58
N LEU A 195 15.86 14.68 -3.54
CA LEU A 195 16.82 13.60 -3.26
C LEU A 195 18.24 14.07 -3.60
N CYS A 196 19.16 13.95 -2.65
CA CYS A 196 20.57 14.32 -2.84
C CYS A 196 21.51 13.36 -2.10
N GLY A 197 22.81 13.55 -2.28
CA GLY A 197 23.83 12.89 -1.46
C GLY A 197 24.06 13.63 -0.13
N LEU A 198 24.63 12.94 0.85
CA LEU A 198 24.88 13.47 2.19
C LEU A 198 25.69 14.79 2.22
N ASP A 199 26.70 14.94 1.36
CA ASP A 199 27.54 16.16 1.35
C ASP A 199 26.74 17.39 0.93
N GLU A 200 25.96 17.24 -0.15
CA GLU A 200 25.04 18.27 -0.63
C GLU A 200 23.93 18.53 0.39
N PHE A 201 23.39 17.48 1.01
CA PHE A 201 22.39 17.61 2.06
C PHE A 201 22.89 18.50 3.21
N ARG A 202 24.10 18.25 3.73
CA ARG A 202 24.74 19.09 4.76
C ARG A 202 24.91 20.54 4.30
N GLU A 203 25.30 20.75 3.04
CA GLU A 203 25.41 22.10 2.47
C GLU A 203 24.05 22.81 2.44
N ILE A 204 22.99 22.12 2.00
CA ILE A 204 21.63 22.66 1.96
C ILE A 204 21.15 23.03 3.37
N LEU A 205 21.35 22.16 4.37
CA LEU A 205 20.95 22.45 5.74
C LEU A 205 21.66 23.68 6.31
N ARG A 206 22.95 23.87 6.01
CA ARG A 206 23.72 25.05 6.44
C ARG A 206 23.29 26.33 5.73
N ASN A 207 22.98 26.23 4.44
CA ASN A 207 22.64 27.38 3.60
C ASN A 207 21.14 27.73 3.65
N GLY A 208 20.29 26.84 4.20
CA GLY A 208 18.84 27.01 4.30
C GLY A 208 18.13 27.07 2.95
N LYS A 209 18.72 26.52 1.88
CA LYS A 209 18.14 26.52 0.53
C LYS A 209 18.73 25.46 -0.38
N ILE A 210 17.92 25.00 -1.33
CA ILE A 210 18.35 24.21 -2.48
C ILE A 210 18.70 25.20 -3.60
N SER A 211 19.98 25.23 -3.99
CA SER A 211 20.45 26.12 -5.06
C SER A 211 20.09 25.57 -6.44
N THR A 212 19.81 26.48 -7.38
CA THR A 212 19.65 26.11 -8.80
C THR A 212 20.94 25.48 -9.33
N ARG A 213 20.80 24.58 -10.30
CA ARG A 213 21.90 23.97 -11.03
C ARG A 213 21.56 23.92 -12.52
N LYS A 214 22.57 23.96 -13.38
CA LYS A 214 22.39 23.74 -14.81
C LYS A 214 21.73 22.38 -15.06
N ASP A 215 20.50 22.42 -15.56
CA ASP A 215 19.77 21.24 -16.00
C ASP A 215 20.26 20.80 -17.38
N ASN A 216 20.43 19.49 -17.58
CA ASN A 216 20.98 18.94 -18.82
C ASN A 216 19.96 18.87 -19.97
N ILE A 217 18.67 18.96 -19.67
CA ILE A 217 17.58 18.85 -20.64
C ILE A 217 17.20 20.25 -21.13
N PHE A 218 17.01 21.18 -20.18
CA PHE A 218 16.54 22.53 -20.44
C PHE A 218 17.68 23.56 -20.56
N GLU A 219 18.93 23.14 -20.34
CA GLU A 219 20.14 23.98 -20.40
C GLU A 219 20.05 25.28 -19.58
N SER A 220 19.24 25.28 -18.53
CA SER A 220 18.92 26.43 -17.68
C SER A 220 19.22 26.12 -16.22
N GLU A 221 19.46 27.14 -15.40
CA GLU A 221 19.66 26.99 -13.96
C GLU A 221 18.31 26.71 -13.27
N LEU A 222 18.08 25.47 -12.82
CA LEU A 222 16.82 25.02 -12.24
C LEU A 222 17.05 24.26 -10.92
N VAL A 223 16.06 24.29 -10.03
CA VAL A 223 15.91 23.31 -8.94
C VAL A 223 14.88 22.27 -9.38
N HIS A 224 15.21 21.01 -9.21
CA HIS A 224 14.35 19.89 -9.58
C HIS A 224 13.84 19.16 -8.33
N LEU A 225 12.52 19.10 -8.15
CA LEU A 225 11.85 18.36 -7.08
C LEU A 225 10.85 17.35 -7.67
N TYR A 226 10.58 16.26 -6.95
CA TYR A 226 9.53 15.29 -7.30
C TYR A 226 8.29 15.48 -6.43
N TYR A 227 7.09 15.34 -6.98
CA TYR A 227 5.88 15.32 -6.18
C TYR A 227 5.68 13.95 -5.54
N GLY A 228 5.74 13.89 -4.21
CA GLY A 228 5.36 12.76 -3.39
C GLY A 228 6.32 11.57 -3.38
N ARG A 229 6.97 11.27 -4.50
CA ARG A 229 7.80 10.07 -4.64
C ARG A 229 9.06 10.37 -5.45
N PRO A 230 10.26 10.07 -4.93
CA PRO A 230 11.48 10.17 -5.73
C PRO A 230 11.54 9.06 -6.80
N ASP A 231 12.00 9.39 -8.01
CA ASP A 231 12.30 8.41 -9.08
C ASP A 231 13.79 8.34 -9.44
N TYR A 232 14.64 8.96 -8.64
CA TYR A 232 16.04 9.15 -9.01
C TYR A 232 16.90 7.89 -8.79
N ARG A 233 17.71 7.58 -9.81
CA ARG A 233 18.84 6.66 -9.69
C ARG A 233 20.09 7.48 -9.50
N LEU A 234 20.67 7.43 -8.30
CA LEU A 234 22.01 8.00 -8.07
C LEU A 234 22.97 7.43 -9.12
N ALA A 235 23.40 8.26 -10.07
CA ALA A 235 24.19 7.86 -11.24
C ALA A 235 25.59 7.34 -10.89
N GLN A 236 25.96 7.38 -9.61
CA GLN A 236 27.25 6.94 -9.12
C GLN A 236 27.35 5.42 -9.01
N ARG A 237 28.44 4.88 -9.56
CA ARG A 237 28.74 3.43 -9.56
C ARG A 237 29.42 2.95 -8.28
N SER A 238 30.00 3.85 -7.49
CA SER A 238 30.72 3.52 -6.26
C SER A 238 30.05 4.20 -5.08
N LEU A 239 29.68 3.41 -4.06
CA LEU A 239 29.21 3.93 -2.80
C LEU A 239 30.37 4.61 -2.06
N HIS A 240 30.28 5.92 -1.87
CA HIS A 240 31.07 6.65 -0.86
C HIS A 240 30.13 7.38 0.10
N GLU A 241 30.60 7.71 1.29
CA GLU A 241 29.77 8.32 2.35
C GLU A 241 28.95 9.51 1.85
N GLY A 242 29.60 10.44 1.13
CA GLY A 242 28.95 11.61 0.51
C GLY A 242 27.85 11.32 -0.51
N THR A 243 27.71 10.07 -0.98
CA THR A 243 26.66 9.64 -1.93
C THR A 243 25.49 8.92 -1.30
N LEU A 244 25.51 8.72 0.01
CA LEU A 244 24.38 8.09 0.67
C LEU A 244 23.14 8.98 0.48
N PRO A 245 22.01 8.40 0.03
CA PRO A 245 20.82 9.15 -0.32
C PRO A 245 20.24 9.80 0.94
N CYS A 246 19.98 11.10 0.83
CA CYS A 246 19.24 11.88 1.81
C CYS A 246 18.03 12.50 1.11
N VAL A 247 16.90 12.57 1.81
CA VAL A 247 15.68 13.21 1.32
C VAL A 247 15.34 14.42 2.17
N ILE A 248 14.94 15.50 1.48
CA ILE A 248 14.24 16.63 2.08
C ILE A 248 12.80 16.61 1.54
N GLY A 249 11.82 16.45 2.43
CA GLY A 249 10.41 16.57 2.15
C GLY A 249 9.91 17.97 2.51
N LEU A 250 9.47 18.71 1.51
CA LEU A 250 8.99 20.08 1.63
C LEU A 250 7.47 20.13 1.51
N ARG A 251 6.81 21.01 2.29
CA ARG A 251 5.39 21.32 2.15
C ARG A 251 5.15 22.00 0.82
N ALA A 252 4.53 21.30 -0.13
CA ALA A 252 4.45 21.74 -1.51
C ALA A 252 3.68 23.07 -1.65
N GLU A 253 2.65 23.27 -0.83
CA GLU A 253 1.83 24.48 -0.76
C GLU A 253 2.56 25.73 -0.24
N GLU A 254 3.67 25.56 0.48
CA GLU A 254 4.49 26.67 1.00
C GLU A 254 5.63 27.06 0.04
N LEU A 255 5.75 26.35 -1.09
CA LEU A 255 6.75 26.63 -2.11
C LEU A 255 6.27 27.74 -3.07
N PRO A 256 7.20 28.47 -3.70
CA PRO A 256 6.83 29.34 -4.82
C PRO A 256 6.17 28.54 -5.95
N SER A 257 5.46 29.20 -6.86
CA SER A 257 4.94 28.51 -8.04
C SER A 257 6.10 27.92 -8.86
N PRO A 258 6.01 26.64 -9.28
CA PRO A 258 7.04 26.04 -10.12
C PRO A 258 7.09 26.74 -11.48
N HIS A 259 8.28 26.80 -12.06
CA HIS A 259 8.52 27.29 -13.42
C HIS A 259 7.97 26.31 -14.48
N LYS A 260 8.13 24.99 -14.24
CA LYS A 260 7.59 23.93 -15.11
C LYS A 260 7.10 22.75 -14.26
N VAL A 261 6.09 22.05 -14.78
CA VAL A 261 5.57 20.82 -14.17
C VAL A 261 5.43 19.77 -15.26
N PHE A 262 5.96 18.57 -15.01
CA PHE A 262 5.84 17.44 -15.94
C PHE A 262 5.20 16.24 -15.24
N PRO A 263 4.34 15.47 -15.92
CA PRO A 263 3.68 14.31 -15.34
C PRO A 263 4.59 13.08 -15.19
N PHE A 264 5.89 13.22 -15.43
CA PHE A 264 6.87 12.14 -15.45
C PHE A 264 8.30 12.63 -15.29
N ASP A 265 9.21 11.67 -15.05
CA ASP A 265 10.65 11.93 -15.01
C ASP A 265 11.18 12.29 -16.41
N SER A 266 11.35 13.59 -16.65
CA SER A 266 11.74 14.13 -17.94
C SER A 266 13.16 13.72 -18.32
N GLY A 267 14.05 13.51 -17.35
CA GLY A 267 15.43 13.03 -17.60
C GLY A 267 15.48 11.59 -18.07
N ARG A 268 14.66 10.74 -17.47
CA ARG A 268 14.47 9.37 -17.90
C ARG A 268 13.86 9.33 -19.28
N PHE A 269 12.79 10.09 -19.52
CA PHE A 269 12.14 10.18 -20.83
C PHE A 269 13.13 10.64 -21.91
N ALA A 270 13.94 11.67 -21.62
CA ALA A 270 15.00 12.16 -22.49
C ALA A 270 16.05 11.10 -22.84
N SER A 271 16.41 10.24 -21.87
CA SER A 271 17.42 9.19 -22.06
C SER A 271 16.98 8.12 -23.06
N THR A 272 15.68 7.83 -23.12
CA THR A 272 15.07 6.80 -23.95
C THR A 272 14.46 7.33 -25.24
N SER A 273 14.21 8.64 -25.32
CA SER A 273 13.73 9.29 -26.54
C SER A 273 14.82 9.33 -27.62
N GLU A 274 14.41 9.18 -28.89
CA GLU A 274 15.29 9.39 -30.05
C GLU A 274 15.59 10.89 -30.25
N LYS A 275 14.71 11.78 -29.78
CA LYS A 275 14.87 13.23 -29.87
C LYS A 275 15.93 13.72 -28.88
N LYS A 276 16.69 14.75 -29.27
CA LYS A 276 17.76 15.37 -28.45
C LYS A 276 17.77 16.89 -28.61
N GLY A 277 18.40 17.59 -27.67
CA GLY A 277 18.56 19.06 -27.70
C GLY A 277 17.24 19.79 -27.86
N ASP A 278 17.21 20.79 -28.75
CA ASP A 278 16.02 21.64 -29.02
C ASP A 278 14.78 20.83 -29.44
N GLU A 279 14.94 19.74 -30.20
CA GLU A 279 13.82 18.90 -30.64
C GLU A 279 13.15 18.19 -29.45
N LEU A 280 13.96 17.75 -28.49
CA LEU A 280 13.45 17.15 -27.26
C LEU A 280 12.74 18.19 -26.39
N GLN A 281 13.31 19.40 -26.25
CA GLN A 281 12.67 20.46 -25.48
C GLN A 281 11.32 20.87 -26.08
N GLU A 282 11.24 21.01 -27.41
CA GLU A 282 9.97 21.32 -28.09
C GLU A 282 8.96 20.20 -27.88
N TYR A 283 9.40 18.94 -27.97
CA TYR A 283 8.53 17.80 -27.72
C TYR A 283 8.06 17.70 -26.26
N LEU A 284 8.90 18.08 -25.28
CA LEU A 284 8.51 18.09 -23.87
C LEU A 284 7.41 19.11 -23.59
N LYS A 285 7.35 20.24 -24.32
CA LYS A 285 6.29 21.25 -24.13
C LYS A 285 4.89 20.68 -24.33
N ASP A 286 4.74 19.69 -25.21
CA ASP A 286 3.46 19.02 -25.45
C ASP A 286 2.95 18.27 -24.21
N PHE A 287 3.82 17.96 -23.25
CA PHE A 287 3.50 17.25 -22.01
C PHE A 287 3.46 18.13 -20.78
N GLN A 288 3.83 19.41 -20.91
CA GLN A 288 3.95 20.31 -19.78
C GLN A 288 2.56 20.60 -19.19
N LEU A 289 2.42 20.38 -17.88
CA LEU A 289 1.21 20.78 -17.15
C LEU A 289 1.25 22.27 -16.83
N ASN A 290 0.14 22.81 -16.34
CA ASN A 290 0.13 24.16 -15.77
C ASN A 290 1.21 24.28 -14.68
N ALA A 291 1.87 25.43 -14.63
CA ALA A 291 3.00 25.71 -13.75
C ALA A 291 2.55 25.97 -12.29
N SER A 292 1.89 24.97 -11.68
CA SER A 292 1.36 25.05 -10.32
C SER A 292 1.39 23.69 -9.61
N ILE A 293 1.41 23.71 -8.28
CA ILE A 293 1.37 22.50 -7.45
C ILE A 293 0.05 21.75 -7.65
N GLU A 294 -1.05 22.50 -7.79
CA GLU A 294 -2.40 21.97 -8.04
C GLU A 294 -2.48 21.20 -9.35
N ALA A 295 -1.73 21.61 -10.38
CA ALA A 295 -1.70 20.89 -11.65
C ALA A 295 -1.10 19.49 -11.49
N GLY A 296 -0.01 19.35 -10.72
CA GLY A 296 0.57 18.05 -10.38
C GLY A 296 -0.39 17.19 -9.55
N ARG A 297 -1.08 17.78 -8.57
CA ARG A 297 -2.11 17.11 -7.76
C ARG A 297 -3.29 16.62 -8.60
N ALA A 298 -3.79 17.48 -9.49
CA ALA A 298 -4.89 17.17 -10.38
C ALA A 298 -4.53 16.03 -11.33
N TYR A 299 -3.30 16.02 -11.86
CA TYR A 299 -2.80 14.90 -12.66
C TYR A 299 -2.75 13.59 -11.84
N VAL A 300 -2.26 13.64 -10.61
CA VAL A 300 -2.24 12.45 -9.74
C VAL A 300 -3.66 11.93 -9.49
N ALA A 301 -4.60 12.82 -9.17
CA ALA A 301 -6.00 12.44 -8.99
C ALA A 301 -6.62 11.87 -10.28
N SER A 302 -6.33 12.45 -11.45
CA SER A 302 -6.92 12.01 -12.73
C SER A 302 -6.31 10.71 -13.26
N ALA A 303 -5.01 10.51 -13.08
CA ALA A 303 -4.28 9.35 -13.62
C ALA A 303 -4.26 8.16 -12.65
N TYR A 304 -4.26 8.40 -11.34
CA TYR A 304 -4.12 7.36 -10.32
C TYR A 304 -5.32 7.27 -9.35
N GLY A 305 -6.19 8.28 -9.30
CA GLY A 305 -7.37 8.28 -8.45
C GLY A 305 -7.11 8.59 -6.98
N SER A 306 -5.92 8.26 -6.46
CA SER A 306 -5.49 8.58 -5.09
C SER A 306 -3.98 8.75 -5.00
N ASN A 307 -3.53 9.45 -3.95
CA ASN A 307 -2.11 9.56 -3.62
C ASN A 307 -1.46 8.19 -3.35
N LEU A 308 -2.17 7.25 -2.72
CA LEU A 308 -1.65 5.90 -2.47
C LEU A 308 -1.42 5.13 -3.78
N ALA A 309 -2.40 5.17 -4.68
CA ALA A 309 -2.30 4.55 -6.00
C ALA A 309 -1.15 5.14 -6.82
N TYR A 310 -0.96 6.46 -6.77
CA TYR A 310 0.20 7.13 -7.38
C TYR A 310 1.53 6.67 -6.77
N PHE A 311 1.63 6.70 -5.44
CA PHE A 311 2.84 6.32 -4.74
C PHE A 311 3.26 4.87 -5.04
N THR A 312 2.29 3.95 -5.04
CA THR A 312 2.47 2.52 -5.31
C THR A 312 2.59 2.19 -6.80
N GLY A 313 2.22 3.12 -7.70
CA GLY A 313 2.28 2.92 -9.14
C GLY A 313 1.18 2.07 -9.72
N LEU A 314 -0.02 2.17 -9.15
CA LEU A 314 -1.23 1.54 -9.62
C LEU A 314 -2.07 2.60 -10.35
N PRO A 315 -1.88 2.82 -11.65
CA PRO A 315 -2.71 3.78 -12.39
C PRO A 315 -4.16 3.31 -12.40
N LEU A 316 -5.10 4.24 -12.58
CA LEU A 316 -6.49 3.88 -12.82
C LEU A 316 -6.56 2.98 -14.05
N SER A 317 -7.13 1.79 -13.87
CA SER A 317 -7.44 0.90 -15.00
C SER A 317 -8.28 1.71 -15.99
N THR A 318 -7.80 1.84 -17.23
CA THR A 318 -8.28 2.75 -18.28
C THR A 318 -9.71 2.48 -18.78
N ALA A 319 -10.57 1.86 -17.98
CA ALA A 319 -11.95 1.51 -18.32
C ALA A 319 -12.99 2.61 -18.05
N ALA A 320 -12.65 3.74 -17.40
CA ALA A 320 -13.63 4.78 -17.12
C ALA A 320 -13.15 6.18 -17.53
N GLY A 321 -13.73 6.70 -18.62
CA GLY A 321 -13.62 8.10 -19.04
C GLY A 321 -14.32 9.07 -18.08
N ALA A 322 -14.00 9.02 -16.80
CA ALA A 322 -14.72 9.69 -15.72
C ALA A 322 -14.18 11.09 -15.35
N PHE A 323 -13.00 11.48 -15.84
CA PHE A 323 -12.38 12.76 -15.47
C PHE A 323 -11.97 13.63 -16.65
N GLY A 324 -12.75 13.69 -17.73
CA GLY A 324 -12.48 14.64 -18.83
C GLY A 324 -11.03 14.61 -19.35
N VAL A 325 -10.32 13.48 -19.14
CA VAL A 325 -8.88 13.35 -19.32
C VAL A 325 -8.60 13.55 -20.81
N ASP A 326 -7.85 14.61 -21.11
CA ASP A 326 -7.58 15.04 -22.47
C ASP A 326 -6.95 13.87 -23.25
N ALA A 327 -7.21 13.80 -24.55
CA ALA A 327 -6.54 12.84 -25.43
C ALA A 327 -5.01 12.93 -25.27
N GLN A 328 -4.51 14.12 -24.92
CA GLN A 328 -3.10 14.37 -24.61
C GLN A 328 -2.61 13.60 -23.38
N GLU A 329 -3.33 13.62 -22.26
CA GLU A 329 -2.94 12.92 -21.02
C GLU A 329 -2.92 11.39 -21.22
N ARG A 330 -3.85 10.84 -22.02
CA ARG A 330 -3.86 9.41 -22.39
C ARG A 330 -2.70 9.02 -23.31
N ARG A 331 -2.36 9.87 -24.29
CA ARG A 331 -1.16 9.68 -25.12
C ARG A 331 0.09 9.71 -24.26
N THR A 332 0.18 10.69 -23.36
CA THR A 332 1.25 10.86 -22.39
C THR A 332 1.44 9.58 -21.56
N ALA A 333 0.39 9.08 -20.91
CA ALA A 333 0.47 7.85 -20.13
C ALA A 333 0.91 6.62 -20.98
N THR A 334 0.43 6.52 -22.22
CA THR A 334 0.77 5.41 -23.13
C THR A 334 2.21 5.49 -23.61
N GLU A 335 2.69 6.67 -23.98
CA GLU A 335 4.08 6.91 -24.40
C GLU A 335 5.04 6.74 -23.22
N ILE A 336 4.70 7.24 -22.03
CA ILE A 336 5.51 6.99 -20.84
C ILE A 336 5.57 5.49 -20.54
N ALA A 337 4.44 4.78 -20.59
CA ALA A 337 4.41 3.34 -20.33
C ALA A 337 5.24 2.53 -21.35
N SER A 338 5.22 2.93 -22.64
CA SER A 338 5.98 2.25 -23.69
C SER A 338 7.49 2.53 -23.60
N VAL A 339 7.86 3.76 -23.24
CA VAL A 339 9.24 4.22 -23.11
C VAL A 339 9.89 3.71 -21.82
N SER A 340 9.13 3.59 -20.74
CA SER A 340 9.68 3.29 -19.42
C SER A 340 10.23 1.88 -19.30
N GLY A 341 9.69 0.89 -20.04
CA GLY A 341 10.06 -0.54 -19.98
C GLY A 341 10.03 -1.17 -18.58
N SER A 342 9.70 -0.39 -17.55
CA SER A 342 9.82 -0.69 -16.15
C SER A 342 8.46 -0.60 -15.52
N ARG A 343 8.25 -1.45 -14.53
CA ARG A 343 7.04 -1.47 -13.72
C ARG A 343 6.92 -0.29 -12.76
N GLN A 344 7.93 0.58 -12.65
CA GLN A 344 7.84 1.75 -11.81
C GLN A 344 7.05 2.85 -12.53
N PRO A 345 6.01 3.42 -11.89
CA PRO A 345 5.27 4.55 -12.43
C PRO A 345 6.20 5.76 -12.57
N PRO A 346 5.91 6.64 -13.54
CA PRO A 346 6.56 7.94 -13.61
C PRO A 346 6.25 8.79 -12.38
N ALA A 347 7.24 9.52 -11.87
CA ALA A 347 7.04 10.55 -10.84
C ALA A 347 6.79 11.92 -11.50
N VAL A 348 5.82 12.67 -10.98
CA VAL A 348 5.57 14.06 -11.39
C VAL A 348 6.74 14.93 -10.93
N GLU A 349 7.27 15.77 -11.83
CA GLU A 349 8.41 16.65 -11.59
C GLU A 349 7.99 18.11 -11.49
N PHE A 350 8.60 18.83 -10.56
CA PHE A 350 8.52 20.28 -10.41
C PHE A 350 9.89 20.90 -10.66
N PHE A 351 9.94 21.88 -11.56
CA PHE A 351 11.14 22.67 -11.82
C PHE A 351 10.93 24.09 -11.33
N PHE A 352 11.90 24.65 -10.62
CA PHE A 352 11.90 26.03 -10.14
C PHE A 352 13.10 26.76 -10.76
N ASP A 353 12.87 27.96 -11.27
CA ASP A 353 13.90 28.84 -11.85
C ASP A 353 14.59 29.74 -10.80
N GLN A 354 14.33 29.46 -9.52
CA GLN A 354 14.91 30.15 -8.38
C GLN A 354 15.26 29.15 -7.27
N PRO A 355 16.20 29.49 -6.37
CA PRO A 355 16.51 28.65 -5.22
C PRO A 355 15.26 28.38 -4.36
N VAL A 356 15.12 27.15 -3.89
CA VAL A 356 14.00 26.74 -3.04
C VAL A 356 14.40 26.86 -1.57
N PRO A 357 13.69 27.67 -0.75
CA PRO A 357 14.03 27.83 0.66
C PRO A 357 13.78 26.54 1.45
N VAL A 358 14.68 26.23 2.38
CA VAL A 358 14.58 25.10 3.31
C VAL A 358 14.60 25.69 4.73
N THR A 359 13.42 26.14 5.17
CA THR A 359 13.19 26.84 6.44
C THR A 359 12.14 26.11 7.27
N ALA A 360 11.90 26.56 8.51
CA ALA A 360 10.86 26.00 9.37
C ALA A 360 9.46 25.99 8.71
N GLU A 361 9.20 26.95 7.81
CA GLU A 361 7.95 27.11 7.07
C GLU A 361 7.84 26.19 5.86
N THR A 362 8.94 25.69 5.30
CA THR A 362 8.90 24.85 4.10
C THR A 362 9.27 23.40 4.33
N VAL A 363 10.12 23.08 5.30
CA VAL A 363 10.56 21.71 5.57
C VAL A 363 9.64 20.99 6.56
N GLU A 364 9.27 19.77 6.21
CA GLU A 364 8.46 18.88 7.07
C GLU A 364 9.25 17.64 7.49
N LEU A 365 9.95 17.02 6.53
CA LEU A 365 10.56 15.70 6.70
C LEU A 365 12.00 15.69 6.22
N LEU A 366 12.87 15.03 6.97
CA LEU A 366 14.22 14.63 6.57
C LEU A 366 14.32 13.11 6.64
N ILE A 367 14.77 12.44 5.58
CA ILE A 367 15.11 11.01 5.62
C ILE A 367 16.62 10.89 5.40
N VAL A 368 17.31 10.30 6.37
CA VAL A 368 18.78 10.23 6.40
C VAL A 368 19.26 8.82 6.75
N PRO A 369 20.47 8.41 6.35
CA PRO A 369 21.03 7.14 6.83
C PRO A 369 21.24 7.19 8.35
N GLU A 370 21.01 6.07 9.04
CA GLU A 370 21.06 5.97 10.49
C GLU A 370 22.41 6.38 11.07
N GLU A 371 23.50 6.12 10.35
CA GLU A 371 24.86 6.50 10.72
C GLU A 371 25.03 8.02 10.88
N PHE A 372 24.14 8.81 10.27
CA PHE A 372 24.13 10.27 10.31
C PHE A 372 22.98 10.86 11.11
N SER A 373 22.15 10.03 11.74
CA SER A 373 21.06 10.51 12.62
C SER A 373 21.58 11.39 13.78
N LEU A 374 22.84 11.20 14.18
CA LEU A 374 23.51 11.97 15.23
C LEU A 374 24.43 13.08 14.68
N ASP A 375 24.44 13.34 13.37
CA ASP A 375 25.22 14.43 12.78
C ASP A 375 24.82 15.78 13.41
N PRO A 376 25.77 16.56 13.95
CA PRO A 376 25.46 17.83 14.60
C PRO A 376 24.71 18.82 13.70
N THR A 377 25.02 18.85 12.40
CA THR A 377 24.37 19.73 11.43
C THR A 377 22.88 19.38 11.29
N ILE A 378 22.57 18.08 11.22
CA ILE A 378 21.21 17.58 11.07
C ILE A 378 20.41 17.84 12.36
N ARG A 379 21.01 17.54 13.51
CA ARG A 379 20.37 17.77 14.82
C ARG A 379 20.07 19.24 15.07
N GLU A 380 21.04 20.11 14.85
CA GLU A 380 20.85 21.56 14.99
C GLU A 380 19.73 22.06 14.07
N PHE A 381 19.72 21.62 12.81
CA PHE A 381 18.68 21.99 11.86
C PHE A 381 17.28 21.52 12.30
N VAL A 382 17.16 20.27 12.77
CA VAL A 382 15.90 19.70 13.29
C VAL A 382 15.41 20.48 14.51
N GLU A 383 16.31 20.80 15.45
CA GLU A 383 15.97 21.58 16.64
C GLU A 383 15.49 23.00 16.26
N LEU A 384 16.06 23.59 15.21
CA LEU A 384 15.77 24.96 14.78
C LEU A 384 14.50 25.07 13.93
N THR A 385 14.19 24.04 13.15
CA THR A 385 13.04 24.03 12.22
C THR A 385 11.83 23.26 12.70
N GLY A 386 12.02 22.32 13.64
CA GLY A 386 10.99 21.39 14.06
C GLY A 386 10.69 20.28 13.03
N ALA A 387 11.48 20.16 11.97
CA ALA A 387 11.29 19.11 10.96
C ALA A 387 11.43 17.72 11.57
N LYS A 388 10.61 16.77 11.11
CA LYS A 388 10.73 15.37 11.53
C LYS A 388 11.93 14.74 10.83
N ALA A 389 12.83 14.13 11.58
CA ALA A 389 13.95 13.36 11.04
C ALA A 389 13.69 11.86 11.21
N VAL A 390 13.77 11.12 10.11
CA VAL A 390 13.61 9.66 10.07
C VAL A 390 14.90 9.06 9.54
N SER A 391 15.39 8.02 10.21
CA SER A 391 16.58 7.31 9.79
C SER A 391 16.27 5.98 9.11
N PHE A 392 17.19 5.49 8.28
CA PHE A 392 17.16 4.12 7.76
C PHE A 392 18.51 3.44 7.85
N GLU A 393 18.49 2.13 8.07
CA GLU A 393 19.71 1.30 8.06
C GLU A 393 20.31 1.25 6.65
N GLY A 394 21.56 1.70 6.51
CA GLY A 394 22.30 1.71 5.25
C GLY A 394 23.33 0.57 5.10
N TYR A 395 23.52 -0.25 6.14
CA TYR A 395 24.58 -1.26 6.15
C TYR A 395 24.40 -2.31 5.04
N HIS A 396 25.51 -2.63 4.37
CA HIS A 396 25.68 -3.72 3.40
C HIS A 396 25.21 -3.51 1.95
N VAL A 397 24.86 -2.30 1.54
CA VAL A 397 24.61 -2.03 0.11
C VAL A 397 25.91 -1.83 -0.68
N GLN A 398 25.91 -2.22 -1.95
CA GLN A 398 27.02 -1.97 -2.86
C GLN A 398 26.80 -0.74 -3.73
N GLN A 399 25.53 -0.40 -3.97
CA GLN A 399 25.14 0.69 -4.85
C GLN A 399 24.09 1.56 -4.16
N PRO A 400 24.14 2.90 -4.33
CA PRO A 400 23.20 3.78 -3.64
C PRO A 400 21.72 3.51 -3.98
N HIS A 401 21.43 3.02 -5.19
CA HIS A 401 20.06 2.72 -5.61
C HIS A 401 19.42 1.56 -4.82
N GLU A 402 20.22 0.70 -4.19
CA GLU A 402 19.75 -0.40 -3.33
C GLU A 402 19.10 0.12 -2.04
N LEU A 403 19.36 1.38 -1.67
CA LEU A 403 18.79 2.04 -0.50
C LEU A 403 17.41 2.67 -0.78
N MET A 404 17.03 2.85 -2.05
CA MET A 404 15.76 3.48 -2.40
C MET A 404 14.52 2.78 -1.81
N PRO A 405 14.43 1.43 -1.73
CA PRO A 405 13.34 0.76 -1.03
C PRO A 405 13.20 1.16 0.45
N HIS A 406 14.30 1.48 1.13
CA HIS A 406 14.28 1.93 2.52
C HIS A 406 13.78 3.37 2.63
N VAL A 407 14.22 4.24 1.72
CA VAL A 407 13.72 5.62 1.60
C VAL A 407 12.21 5.62 1.34
N LEU A 408 11.75 4.85 0.34
CA LEU A 408 10.34 4.76 -0.01
C LEU A 408 9.49 4.20 1.13
N ARG A 409 9.97 3.19 1.87
CA ARG A 409 9.24 2.64 3.02
C ARG A 409 9.04 3.67 4.13
N ASN A 410 10.09 4.44 4.45
CA ASN A 410 9.97 5.50 5.45
C ASN A 410 9.01 6.59 4.97
N LEU A 411 9.13 7.03 3.71
CA LEU A 411 8.24 8.02 3.14
C LEU A 411 6.77 7.56 3.14
N GLU A 412 6.51 6.28 2.83
CA GLU A 412 5.18 5.68 2.90
C GLU A 412 4.62 5.69 4.32
N ALA A 413 5.43 5.32 5.31
CA ALA A 413 5.02 5.33 6.72
C ALA A 413 4.63 6.76 7.16
N GLU A 414 5.44 7.75 6.80
CA GLU A 414 5.16 9.15 7.09
C GLU A 414 3.87 9.65 6.45
N TYR A 415 3.62 9.30 5.19
CA TYR A 415 2.37 9.65 4.51
C TYR A 415 1.15 8.98 5.13
N ARG A 416 1.28 7.78 5.71
CA ARG A 416 0.21 7.12 6.46
C ARG A 416 -0.06 7.82 7.78
N ASP A 417 0.99 8.14 8.53
CA ASP A 417 0.90 8.83 9.83
C ASP A 417 0.26 10.21 9.69
N LEU A 418 0.67 10.97 8.67
CA LEU A 418 0.10 12.28 8.33
C LEU A 418 -1.21 12.17 7.53
N ASN A 419 -1.62 10.95 7.21
CA ASN A 419 -2.87 10.67 6.55
C ASN A 419 -3.01 11.36 5.17
N LEU A 420 -1.90 11.50 4.46
CA LEU A 420 -1.82 12.12 3.14
C LEU A 420 -2.26 11.17 2.01
N PHE A 421 -2.53 9.90 2.31
CA PHE A 421 -3.02 8.90 1.35
C PHE A 421 -4.55 8.84 1.20
N ARG A 422 -5.30 9.72 1.86
CA ARG A 422 -6.78 9.75 1.76
C ARG A 422 -7.30 10.18 0.40
#